data_AF-A0A7J4PFS4-F1
#
_entry.id   AF-A0A7J4PFS4-F1
#
_cell.length_a   1.000
_cell.length_b   1.000
_cell.length_c   1.000
_cell.angle_alpha   90.00
_cell.angle_beta   90.00
_cell.angle_gamma   90.00
#
_symmetry.space_group_name_H-M   'P 1'
#
loop_
_entity.id
_entity.type
_entity.pdbx_description
1 polymer ?
#
loop_
_entity_poly.entity_id
_entity_poly.type
_entity_poly.pdbx_seq_one_letter_code
_entity_poly.pdbx_strand_id
1 'polypeptide(L)'
;MKEKSEQAKLSYKLSRIMQFCLILLAIYSFYKGEFVEGASCLFGFFLTLLPMLLTRELKIVLPWELIFLIVLTLLLHLMGFVLNFYRLPGWDVITHFTSSILIALLSFTIVMILDRYVASIKLNRLSIAFLTVFFTLACGVFWELGEFAHDFLTKGTQQVGYLDTISDLIVDLIGGAFIAIVGTAYIGFPIEKTRELIEKLNVGHLLQKEGSEGGKTKKTDWQSLFSRLVPAFILIAGVYFFIKRDYVWGSLALASVLFSFSPMVIKKHFIFLPGELSLMFFLFLGLHLSAGIITSALQLESITRFVSSGMVATFGLIGVVVLDRYSSSIKINPDVIPFFIIMFVLAAGAALKIGEFVYLNYFGFTNPTNHDLMIDFLYDFVAGMIIAIPGTLYLKYMPDKKFVK
;
A
#
# COMPACT_ATOMS: atom_id res chain seq x y z
N MET A 1 -19.26 32.68 6.58
CA MET A 1 -18.67 32.91 5.24
C MET A 1 -17.42 33.80 5.28
N LYS A 2 -17.47 34.98 5.92
CA LYS A 2 -16.32 35.91 6.01
C LYS A 2 -15.09 35.33 6.73
N GLU A 3 -15.31 34.62 7.84
CA GLU A 3 -14.25 33.98 8.64
C GLU A 3 -13.53 32.84 7.90
N LYS A 4 -14.27 31.94 7.24
CA LYS A 4 -13.70 30.89 6.36
C LYS A 4 -12.89 31.48 5.19
N SER A 5 -13.27 32.65 4.68
CA SER A 5 -12.51 33.38 3.65
C SER A 5 -11.18 33.92 4.18
N GLU A 6 -11.16 34.47 5.40
CA GLU A 6 -9.93 34.97 6.01
C GLU A 6 -8.96 33.85 6.40
N GLN A 7 -9.48 32.72 6.90
CA GLN A 7 -8.67 31.52 7.17
C GLN A 7 -8.00 31.01 5.89
N ALA A 8 -8.76 30.87 4.79
CA ALA A 8 -8.20 30.44 3.51
C ALA A 8 -7.11 31.41 2.99
N LYS A 9 -7.30 32.73 3.14
CA LYS A 9 -6.31 33.74 2.78
C LYS A 9 -5.04 33.64 3.63
N LEU A 10 -5.18 33.45 4.94
CA LEU A 10 -4.05 33.28 5.85
C LEU A 10 -3.26 32.03 5.50
N SER A 11 -3.93 30.90 5.35
CA SER A 11 -3.29 29.62 5.00
C SER A 11 -2.57 29.71 3.65
N TYR A 12 -3.17 30.37 2.65
CA TYR A 12 -2.50 30.62 1.38
C TYR A 12 -1.22 31.45 1.57
N LYS A 13 -1.27 32.54 2.36
CA LYS A 13 -0.07 33.34 2.67
C LYS A 13 1.01 32.51 3.36
N LEU A 14 0.63 31.69 4.35
CA LEU A 14 1.55 30.80 5.05
C LEU A 14 2.17 29.77 4.10
N SER A 15 1.37 29.13 3.24
CA SER A 15 1.87 28.21 2.21
C SER A 15 2.88 28.88 1.27
N ARG A 16 2.65 30.14 0.86
CA ARG A 16 3.62 30.89 0.04
C ARG A 16 4.93 31.19 0.77
N ILE A 17 4.87 31.50 2.07
CA ILE A 17 6.06 31.69 2.91
C ILE A 17 6.85 30.38 3.02
N MET A 18 6.17 29.27 3.31
CA MET A 18 6.80 27.96 3.42
C MET A 18 7.43 27.51 2.09
N GLN A 19 6.74 27.74 0.97
CA GLN A 19 7.30 27.53 -0.38
C GLN A 19 8.56 28.35 -0.62
N PHE A 20 8.60 29.60 -0.16
CA PHE A 20 9.81 30.41 -0.25
C PHE A 20 10.93 29.86 0.64
N CYS A 21 10.62 29.37 1.85
CA CYS A 21 11.60 28.68 2.69
C CYS A 21 12.20 27.44 2.00
N LEU A 22 11.41 26.64 1.27
CA LEU A 22 11.92 25.51 0.49
C LEU A 22 12.98 25.93 -0.55
N ILE A 23 12.75 27.07 -1.22
CA ILE A 23 13.73 27.62 -2.17
C ILE A 23 14.99 28.08 -1.43
N LEU A 24 14.85 28.73 -0.27
CA LEU A 24 16.01 29.14 0.54
C LEU A 24 16.81 27.94 1.04
N LEU A 25 16.16 26.86 1.45
CA LEU A 25 16.82 25.61 1.82
C LEU A 25 17.57 25.01 0.63
N ALA A 26 16.98 25.00 -0.56
CA ALA A 26 17.66 24.54 -1.77
C ALA A 26 18.95 25.35 -2.05
N ILE A 27 18.85 26.68 -2.02
CA ILE A 27 20.01 27.57 -2.22
C ILE A 27 21.09 27.31 -1.16
N TYR A 28 20.68 27.15 0.10
CA TYR A 28 21.58 26.88 1.21
C TYR A 28 22.30 25.53 1.06
N SER A 29 21.60 24.47 0.68
CA SER A 29 22.20 23.14 0.43
C SER A 29 23.19 23.19 -0.74
N PHE A 30 22.83 23.83 -1.86
CA PHE A 30 23.77 23.99 -2.97
C PHE A 30 25.00 24.81 -2.59
N TYR A 31 24.84 25.84 -1.76
CA TYR A 31 25.98 26.61 -1.24
C TYR A 31 26.93 25.75 -0.39
N LYS A 32 26.41 24.77 0.35
CA LYS A 32 27.22 23.80 1.11
C LYS A 32 27.82 22.67 0.28
N GLY A 33 27.45 22.54 -1.00
CA GLY A 33 27.81 21.40 -1.84
C GLY A 33 26.96 20.14 -1.59
N GLU A 34 25.86 20.26 -0.86
CA GLU A 34 24.87 19.22 -0.58
C GLU A 34 23.87 19.16 -1.77
N PHE A 35 24.32 18.63 -2.90
CA PHE A 35 23.57 18.69 -4.17
C PHE A 35 22.30 17.83 -4.16
N VAL A 36 22.31 16.69 -3.45
CA VAL A 36 21.14 15.79 -3.39
C VAL A 36 20.04 16.45 -2.57
N GLU A 37 20.39 17.02 -1.42
CA GLU A 37 19.49 17.75 -0.53
C GLU A 37 18.92 19.01 -1.21
N GLY A 38 19.76 19.74 -1.95
CA GLY A 38 19.33 20.88 -2.76
C GLY A 38 18.33 20.49 -3.85
N ALA A 39 18.60 19.38 -4.56
CA ALA A 39 17.69 18.83 -5.56
C ALA A 39 16.36 18.34 -4.94
N SER A 40 16.41 17.68 -3.78
CA SER A 40 15.24 17.27 -3.01
C SER A 40 14.38 18.46 -2.59
N CYS A 41 14.99 19.59 -2.22
CA CYS A 41 14.26 20.82 -1.91
C CYS A 41 13.54 21.41 -3.12
N LEU A 42 14.18 21.42 -4.29
CA LEU A 42 13.55 21.86 -5.54
C LEU A 42 12.42 20.92 -5.96
N PHE A 43 12.62 19.62 -5.80
CA PHE A 43 11.60 18.62 -6.08
C PHE A 43 10.40 18.76 -5.13
N GLY A 44 10.63 18.91 -3.82
CA GLY A 44 9.59 19.19 -2.85
C GLY A 44 8.84 20.48 -3.17
N PHE A 45 9.55 21.56 -3.53
CA PHE A 45 8.92 22.79 -4.01
C PHE A 45 8.03 22.52 -5.22
N PHE A 46 8.49 21.77 -6.23
CA PHE A 46 7.68 21.38 -7.38
C PHE A 46 6.43 20.59 -6.97
N LEU A 47 6.53 19.65 -6.02
CA LEU A 47 5.39 18.92 -5.49
C LEU A 47 4.34 19.85 -4.85
N THR A 48 4.76 20.93 -4.20
CA THR A 48 3.80 21.93 -3.67
C THR A 48 3.00 22.66 -4.75
N LEU A 49 3.43 22.60 -6.02
CA LEU A 49 2.73 23.19 -7.16
C LEU A 49 1.71 22.23 -7.78
N LEU A 50 1.73 20.93 -7.42
CA LEU A 50 0.78 19.94 -7.95
C LEU A 50 -0.69 20.36 -7.76
N PRO A 51 -1.15 20.90 -6.62
CA PRO A 51 -2.53 21.38 -6.49
C PRO A 51 -2.93 22.41 -7.56
N MET A 52 -1.99 23.29 -7.94
CA MET A 52 -2.21 24.29 -8.99
C MET A 52 -2.32 23.62 -10.36
N LEU A 53 -1.45 22.64 -10.65
CA LEU A 53 -1.48 21.88 -11.90
C LEU A 53 -2.77 21.05 -12.02
N LEU A 54 -3.19 20.40 -10.93
CA LEU A 54 -4.47 19.67 -10.85
C LEU A 54 -5.66 20.60 -11.12
N THR A 55 -5.62 21.84 -10.60
CA THR A 55 -6.65 22.84 -10.85
C THR A 55 -6.66 23.29 -12.31
N ARG A 56 -5.48 23.54 -12.90
CA ARG A 56 -5.36 24.07 -14.26
C ARG A 56 -5.70 23.03 -15.33
N GLU A 57 -5.13 21.84 -15.21
CA GLU A 57 -5.19 20.80 -16.25
C GLU A 57 -6.41 19.89 -16.07
N LEU A 58 -6.73 19.52 -14.81
CA LEU A 58 -7.81 18.58 -14.51
C LEU A 58 -9.07 19.25 -13.95
N LYS A 59 -9.02 20.56 -13.66
CA LYS A 59 -10.10 21.33 -13.00
C LYS A 59 -10.46 20.80 -11.61
N ILE A 60 -9.52 20.12 -10.95
CA ILE A 60 -9.67 19.59 -9.59
C ILE A 60 -9.20 20.65 -8.58
N VAL A 61 -10.07 21.08 -7.67
CA VAL A 61 -9.75 22.13 -6.69
C VAL A 61 -9.58 21.54 -5.30
N LEU A 62 -8.34 21.47 -4.80
CA LEU A 62 -8.09 20.97 -3.45
C LEU A 62 -8.52 21.99 -2.38
N PRO A 63 -9.12 21.54 -1.25
CA PRO A 63 -9.36 22.39 -0.10
C PRO A 63 -8.04 22.97 0.43
N TRP A 64 -8.09 24.20 0.97
CA TRP A 64 -6.90 24.91 1.41
C TRP A 64 -6.16 24.16 2.53
N GLU A 65 -6.89 23.39 3.35
CA GLU A 65 -6.36 22.54 4.41
C GLU A 65 -5.38 21.50 3.85
N LEU A 66 -5.74 20.85 2.73
CA LEU A 66 -4.86 19.89 2.06
C LEU A 66 -3.66 20.58 1.41
N ILE A 67 -3.86 21.75 0.79
CA ILE A 67 -2.75 22.53 0.22
C ILE A 67 -1.75 22.92 1.31
N PHE A 68 -2.25 23.39 2.45
CA PHE A 68 -1.43 23.74 3.60
C PHE A 68 -0.66 22.53 4.13
N LEU A 69 -1.34 21.39 4.33
CA LEU A 69 -0.70 20.16 4.81
C LEU A 69 0.37 19.65 3.85
N ILE A 70 0.13 19.66 2.52
CA ILE A 70 1.14 19.29 1.52
C ILE A 70 2.42 20.11 1.71
N VAL A 71 2.26 21.44 1.77
CA VAL A 71 3.41 22.35 1.92
C VAL A 71 4.10 22.17 3.26
N LEU A 72 3.33 22.02 4.34
CA LEU A 72 3.85 21.84 5.69
C LEU A 72 4.66 20.54 5.81
N THR A 73 4.10 19.41 5.37
CA THR A 73 4.77 18.10 5.44
C THR A 73 6.10 18.11 4.68
N LEU A 74 6.09 18.65 3.46
CA LEU A 74 7.30 18.74 2.63
C LEU A 74 8.36 19.64 3.27
N LEU A 75 7.94 20.78 3.83
CA LEU A 75 8.85 21.67 4.56
C LEU A 75 9.46 20.98 5.78
N LEU A 76 8.67 20.28 6.60
CA LEU A 76 9.17 19.63 7.80
C LEU A 76 10.22 18.55 7.49
N HIS A 77 10.01 17.69 6.49
CA HIS A 77 10.98 16.66 6.10
C HIS A 77 12.25 17.30 5.53
N LEU A 78 12.12 18.31 4.65
CA LEU A 78 13.27 18.96 4.04
C LEU A 78 14.07 19.81 5.04
N MET A 79 13.43 20.38 6.07
CA MET A 79 14.13 20.97 7.21
C MET A 79 14.87 19.90 8.02
N GLY A 80 14.25 18.72 8.21
CA GLY A 80 14.89 17.52 8.73
C GLY A 80 16.22 17.23 8.04
N PHE A 81 16.18 17.09 6.72
CA PHE A 81 17.34 16.76 5.87
C PHE A 81 18.39 17.87 5.86
N VAL A 82 18.02 19.11 5.54
CA VAL A 82 18.98 20.20 5.27
C VAL A 82 19.56 20.79 6.56
N LEU A 83 18.74 20.88 7.62
CA LEU A 83 19.13 21.54 8.87
C LEU A 83 19.55 20.55 9.96
N ASN A 84 19.59 19.24 9.65
CA ASN A 84 19.86 18.16 10.61
C ASN A 84 18.84 18.10 11.77
N PHE A 85 17.59 18.46 11.50
CA PHE A 85 16.55 18.48 12.54
C PHE A 85 16.09 17.09 12.99
N TYR A 86 16.37 16.04 12.22
CA TYR A 86 16.18 14.65 12.66
C TYR A 86 16.97 14.28 13.93
N ARG A 87 17.98 15.08 14.32
CA ARG A 87 18.68 14.92 15.61
C ARG A 87 17.89 15.47 16.80
N LEU A 88 16.85 16.27 16.56
CA LEU A 88 16.02 16.84 17.61
C LEU A 88 15.03 15.78 18.11
N PRO A 89 14.92 15.56 19.43
CA PRO A 89 14.00 14.56 19.97
C PRO A 89 12.56 14.78 19.50
N GLY A 90 11.98 13.76 18.88
CA GLY A 90 10.60 13.75 18.41
C GLY A 90 10.33 14.52 17.12
N TRP A 91 11.34 15.12 16.47
CA TRP A 91 11.16 15.74 15.15
C TRP A 91 10.63 14.72 14.14
N ASP A 92 11.30 13.58 14.11
CA ASP A 92 11.03 12.46 13.22
C ASP A 92 9.58 11.93 13.35
N VAL A 93 9.17 11.64 14.58
CA VAL A 93 7.78 11.25 14.89
C VAL A 93 6.77 12.32 14.47
N ILE A 94 7.08 13.60 14.64
CA ILE A 94 6.19 14.70 14.22
C ILE A 94 6.11 14.77 12.68
N THR A 95 7.22 14.61 11.98
CA THR A 95 7.26 14.57 10.52
C THR A 95 6.42 13.41 9.99
N HIS A 96 6.66 12.19 10.47
CA HIS A 96 5.92 10.99 10.07
C HIS A 96 4.45 11.04 10.46
N PHE A 97 4.11 11.57 11.63
CA PHE A 97 2.71 11.75 12.00
C PHE A 97 2.01 12.79 11.08
N THR A 98 2.70 13.87 10.72
CA THR A 98 2.12 14.88 9.84
C THR A 98 1.97 14.37 8.40
N SER A 99 2.95 13.62 7.87
CA SER A 99 2.85 12.98 6.54
C SER A 99 1.78 11.91 6.51
N SER A 100 1.70 11.03 7.52
CA SER A 100 0.68 9.97 7.59
C SER A 100 -0.73 10.54 7.59
N ILE A 101 -1.01 11.60 8.34
CA ILE A 101 -2.31 12.31 8.30
C ILE A 101 -2.61 12.85 6.91
N LEU A 102 -1.64 13.50 6.25
CA LEU A 102 -1.81 14.01 4.89
C LEU A 102 -2.12 12.89 3.89
N ILE A 103 -1.30 11.83 3.86
CA ILE A 103 -1.48 10.71 2.93
C ILE A 103 -2.79 9.98 3.21
N ALA A 104 -3.17 9.82 4.47
CA ALA A 104 -4.44 9.21 4.84
C ALA A 104 -5.64 10.06 4.40
N LEU A 105 -5.57 11.39 4.53
CA LEU A 105 -6.62 12.29 4.02
C LEU A 105 -6.74 12.24 2.50
N LEU A 106 -5.61 12.20 1.78
CA LEU A 106 -5.60 12.04 0.31
C LEU A 106 -6.18 10.67 -0.09
N SER A 107 -5.77 9.61 0.58
CA SER A 107 -6.25 8.24 0.36
C SER A 107 -7.76 8.14 0.61
N PHE A 108 -8.22 8.65 1.75
CA PHE A 108 -9.64 8.72 2.08
C PHE A 108 -10.43 9.50 1.02
N THR A 109 -9.91 10.65 0.59
CA THR A 109 -10.54 11.49 -0.43
C THR A 109 -10.67 10.76 -1.76
N ILE A 110 -9.59 10.11 -2.23
CA ILE A 110 -9.59 9.32 -3.46
C ILE A 110 -10.61 8.18 -3.35
N VAL A 111 -10.59 7.41 -2.26
CA VAL A 111 -11.51 6.29 -2.04
C VAL A 111 -12.97 6.76 -2.01
N MET A 112 -13.24 7.92 -1.40
CA MET A 112 -14.57 8.54 -1.36
C MET A 112 -15.04 9.03 -2.74
N ILE A 113 -14.13 9.59 -3.55
CA ILE A 113 -14.45 9.96 -4.94
C ILE A 113 -14.82 8.72 -5.74
N LEU A 114 -14.04 7.65 -5.60
CA LEU A 114 -14.31 6.37 -6.26
C LEU A 114 -15.69 5.83 -5.86
N ASP A 115 -15.98 5.71 -4.56
CA ASP A 115 -17.27 5.22 -4.06
C ASP A 115 -18.48 6.03 -4.56
N ARG A 116 -18.36 7.37 -4.58
CA ARG A 116 -19.50 8.23 -4.88
C ARG A 116 -19.75 8.43 -6.36
N TYR A 117 -18.69 8.55 -7.16
CA TYR A 117 -18.82 9.01 -8.55
C TYR A 117 -18.50 7.95 -9.59
N VAL A 118 -17.83 6.86 -9.21
CA VAL A 118 -17.67 5.71 -10.10
C VAL A 118 -18.86 4.77 -9.86
N ALA A 119 -19.78 4.69 -10.82
CA ALA A 119 -21.02 3.93 -10.65
C ALA A 119 -20.78 2.44 -10.34
N SER A 120 -19.69 1.88 -10.86
CA SER A 120 -19.22 0.53 -10.58
C SER A 120 -18.61 0.37 -9.18
N ILE A 121 -18.19 1.42 -8.50
CA ILE A 121 -17.57 1.27 -7.18
C ILE A 121 -18.61 1.61 -6.10
N LYS A 122 -18.87 0.62 -5.24
CA LYS A 122 -19.71 0.77 -4.04
C LYS A 122 -19.00 0.11 -2.87
N LEU A 123 -18.53 0.92 -1.94
CA LEU A 123 -17.73 0.51 -0.81
C LEU A 123 -18.54 0.71 0.48
N ASN A 124 -18.47 -0.28 1.37
CA ASN A 124 -18.99 -0.10 2.72
C ASN A 124 -17.97 0.69 3.57
N ARG A 125 -18.39 1.14 4.76
CA ARG A 125 -17.54 1.94 5.65
C ARG A 125 -16.24 1.23 6.01
N LEU A 126 -16.27 -0.08 6.25
CA LEU A 126 -15.08 -0.86 6.59
C LEU A 126 -14.10 -0.92 5.42
N SER A 127 -14.59 -1.09 4.18
CA SER A 127 -13.75 -1.06 2.98
C SER A 127 -13.08 0.30 2.78
N ILE A 128 -13.81 1.40 3.05
CA ILE A 128 -13.25 2.75 2.96
C ILE A 128 -12.15 2.97 4.01
N ALA A 129 -12.41 2.58 5.27
CA ALA A 129 -11.41 2.63 6.33
C ALA A 129 -10.18 1.80 6.00
N PHE A 130 -10.39 0.54 5.58
CA PHE A 130 -9.33 -0.38 5.21
C PHE A 130 -8.46 0.18 4.09
N LEU A 131 -9.06 0.63 2.98
CA LEU A 131 -8.32 1.19 1.85
C LEU A 131 -7.55 2.46 2.23
N THR A 132 -8.10 3.27 3.15
CA THR A 132 -7.41 4.47 3.66
C THR A 132 -6.13 4.08 4.40
N VAL A 133 -6.21 3.16 5.37
CA VAL A 133 -5.04 2.68 6.13
C VAL A 133 -4.04 2.00 5.19
N PHE A 134 -4.55 1.16 4.30
CA PHE A 134 -3.78 0.41 3.32
C PHE A 134 -2.92 1.31 2.42
N PHE A 135 -3.52 2.34 1.79
CA PHE A 135 -2.76 3.26 0.95
C PHE A 135 -1.77 4.10 1.76
N THR A 136 -2.13 4.46 2.99
CA THR A 136 -1.23 5.18 3.91
C THR A 136 0.02 4.36 4.19
N LEU A 137 -0.16 3.10 4.59
CA LEU A 137 0.95 2.22 4.96
C LEU A 137 1.84 1.86 3.77
N ALA A 138 1.26 1.64 2.58
CA ALA A 138 2.04 1.42 1.36
C ALA A 138 2.90 2.64 0.98
N CYS A 139 2.36 3.85 1.11
CA CYS A 139 3.13 5.09 0.91
C CYS A 139 4.24 5.25 1.96
N GLY A 140 4.00 4.83 3.20
CA GLY A 140 5.02 4.74 4.25
C GLY A 140 6.21 3.91 3.81
N VAL A 141 5.98 2.70 3.29
CA VAL A 141 7.05 1.85 2.75
C VAL A 141 7.80 2.51 1.59
N PHE A 142 7.10 3.21 0.69
CA PHE A 142 7.77 3.96 -0.38
C PHE A 142 8.66 5.08 0.17
N TRP A 143 8.24 5.73 1.26
CA TRP A 143 9.05 6.74 1.93
C TRP A 143 10.32 6.11 2.50
N GLU A 144 10.20 5.02 3.25
CA GLU A 144 11.34 4.28 3.82
C GLU A 144 12.32 3.79 2.74
N LEU A 145 11.80 3.25 1.63
CA LEU A 145 12.64 2.88 0.49
C LEU A 145 13.34 4.09 -0.15
N GLY A 146 12.69 5.26 -0.13
CA GLY A 146 13.25 6.52 -0.59
C GLY A 146 14.39 7.01 0.30
N GLU A 147 14.24 6.90 1.62
CA GLU A 147 15.31 7.23 2.58
C GLU A 147 16.48 6.26 2.48
N PHE A 148 16.20 4.97 2.36
CA PHE A 148 17.23 3.96 2.12
C PHE A 148 18.01 4.24 0.82
N ALA A 149 17.31 4.61 -0.25
CA ALA A 149 17.95 5.01 -1.51
C ALA A 149 18.77 6.31 -1.35
N HIS A 150 18.26 7.28 -0.58
CA HIS A 150 18.97 8.52 -0.28
C HIS A 150 20.29 8.24 0.46
N ASP A 151 20.26 7.41 1.50
CA ASP A 151 21.46 7.04 2.26
C ASP A 151 22.48 6.28 1.41
N PHE A 152 22.00 5.39 0.54
CA PHE A 152 22.86 4.71 -0.42
C PHE A 152 23.57 5.68 -1.38
N LEU A 153 22.87 6.72 -1.85
CA LEU A 153 23.40 7.70 -2.80
C LEU A 153 24.33 8.74 -2.14
N THR A 154 24.01 9.15 -0.92
CA THR A 154 24.73 10.23 -0.21
C THR A 154 25.80 9.71 0.75
N LYS A 155 25.85 8.39 1.00
CA LYS A 155 26.55 7.79 2.15
C LYS A 155 26.10 8.43 3.47
N GLY A 156 24.83 8.82 3.51
CA GLY A 156 24.17 9.43 4.65
C GLY A 156 23.88 8.42 5.75
N THR A 157 23.24 8.92 6.80
CA THR A 157 22.78 8.15 7.96
C THR A 157 21.37 8.61 8.34
N GLN A 158 20.52 8.91 7.35
CA GLN A 158 19.14 9.35 7.55
C GLN A 158 18.35 8.24 8.26
N GLN A 159 18.45 7.01 7.76
CA GLN A 159 17.92 5.83 8.46
C GLN A 159 18.86 5.47 9.60
N VAL A 160 18.46 5.81 10.82
CA VAL A 160 19.28 5.57 12.01
C VAL A 160 19.38 4.06 12.31
N GLY A 161 18.33 3.30 12.01
CA GLY A 161 18.33 1.86 12.16
C GLY A 161 16.94 1.23 12.12
N TYR A 162 16.85 -0.06 12.44
CA TYR A 162 15.61 -0.84 12.30
C TYR A 162 14.44 -0.27 13.13
N LEU A 163 14.74 0.25 14.33
CA LEU A 163 13.72 0.83 15.21
C LEU A 163 13.15 2.14 14.69
N ASP A 164 13.89 2.86 13.85
CA ASP A 164 13.50 4.12 13.20
C ASP A 164 12.36 3.82 12.23
N THR A 165 12.69 3.12 11.14
CA THR A 165 11.76 2.65 10.10
C THR A 165 10.52 1.94 10.64
N ILE A 166 10.67 1.02 11.61
CA ILE A 166 9.49 0.33 12.16
C ILE A 166 8.62 1.29 12.98
N SER A 167 9.21 2.22 13.72
CA SER A 167 8.44 3.24 14.44
C SER A 167 7.69 4.14 13.47
N ASP A 168 8.31 4.50 12.34
CA ASP A 168 7.70 5.31 11.29
C ASP A 168 6.50 4.62 10.66
N LEU A 169 6.63 3.33 10.32
CA LEU A 169 5.52 2.53 9.81
C LEU A 169 4.39 2.35 10.86
N ILE A 170 4.73 2.30 12.16
CA ILE A 170 3.73 2.30 13.24
C ILE A 170 3.03 3.65 13.33
N VAL A 171 3.76 4.76 13.22
CA VAL A 171 3.20 6.12 13.19
C VAL A 171 2.29 6.28 11.97
N ASP A 172 2.68 5.75 10.82
CA ASP A 172 1.87 5.72 9.60
C ASP A 172 0.57 4.93 9.78
N LEU A 173 0.67 3.76 10.42
CA LEU A 173 -0.50 2.94 10.76
C LEU A 173 -1.44 3.70 11.71
N ILE A 174 -0.90 4.41 12.71
CA ILE A 174 -1.69 5.21 13.67
C ILE A 174 -2.37 6.39 12.96
N GLY A 175 -1.63 7.17 12.16
CA GLY A 175 -2.19 8.31 11.42
C GLY A 175 -3.24 7.88 10.41
N GLY A 176 -2.98 6.79 9.67
CA GLY A 176 -3.92 6.14 8.76
C GLY A 176 -5.18 5.68 9.47
N ALA A 177 -5.05 4.98 10.60
CA ALA A 177 -6.18 4.49 11.39
C ALA A 177 -7.00 5.65 11.97
N PHE A 178 -6.34 6.69 12.47
CA PHE A 178 -7.00 7.88 12.99
C PHE A 178 -7.90 8.53 11.93
N ILE A 179 -7.38 8.78 10.72
CA ILE A 179 -8.18 9.35 9.63
C ILE A 179 -9.25 8.37 9.14
N ALA A 180 -8.97 7.08 9.08
CA ALA A 180 -9.97 6.08 8.73
C ALA A 180 -11.17 6.09 9.71
N ILE A 181 -10.91 6.19 11.02
CA ILE A 181 -11.95 6.26 12.05
C ILE A 181 -12.73 7.58 11.93
N VAL A 182 -12.02 8.72 11.91
CA VAL A 182 -12.65 10.05 11.84
C VAL A 182 -13.43 10.21 10.53
N GLY A 183 -12.84 9.81 9.41
CA GLY A 183 -13.44 9.88 8.08
C GLY A 183 -14.68 8.99 7.95
N THR A 184 -14.64 7.74 8.46
CA THR A 184 -15.83 6.88 8.43
C THR A 184 -16.93 7.32 9.40
N ALA A 185 -16.56 7.90 10.55
CA ALA A 185 -17.52 8.58 11.41
C ALA A 185 -18.17 9.79 10.70
N TYR A 186 -17.38 10.53 9.91
CA TYR A 186 -17.87 11.65 9.10
C TYR A 186 -18.89 11.21 8.03
N ILE A 187 -18.70 10.05 7.39
CA ILE A 187 -19.69 9.45 6.47
C ILE A 187 -21.01 9.10 7.20
N GLY A 188 -20.97 8.91 8.52
CA GLY A 188 -22.15 8.70 9.35
C GLY A 188 -23.05 9.94 9.50
N PHE A 189 -22.58 11.14 9.12
CA PHE A 189 -23.36 12.37 9.12
C PHE A 189 -24.21 12.53 7.82
N PRO A 190 -25.24 13.39 7.81
CA PRO A 190 -26.12 13.59 6.65
C PRO A 190 -25.35 13.80 5.35
N ILE A 191 -25.85 13.18 4.26
CA ILE A 191 -25.24 13.09 2.93
C ILE A 191 -24.77 14.46 2.40
N GLU A 192 -25.46 15.54 2.79
CA GLU A 192 -25.23 16.92 2.40
C GLU A 192 -23.83 17.43 2.80
N LYS A 193 -23.33 17.08 3.99
CA LYS A 193 -22.00 17.55 4.45
C LYS A 193 -20.84 16.86 3.73
N THR A 194 -20.98 15.56 3.45
CA THR A 194 -19.95 14.83 2.70
C THR A 194 -19.95 15.22 1.22
N ARG A 195 -21.12 15.54 0.68
CA ARG A 195 -21.27 16.08 -0.67
C ARG A 195 -20.60 17.45 -0.80
N GLU A 196 -20.70 18.33 0.20
CA GLU A 196 -20.02 19.64 0.20
C GLU A 196 -18.49 19.52 0.08
N LEU A 197 -17.85 18.56 0.75
CA LEU A 197 -16.39 18.36 0.68
C LEU A 197 -15.95 17.89 -0.71
N ILE A 198 -16.74 17.02 -1.35
CA ILE A 198 -16.37 16.44 -2.65
C ILE A 198 -16.80 17.34 -3.82
N GLU A 199 -17.90 18.08 -3.68
CA GLU A 199 -18.26 19.14 -4.63
C GLU A 199 -17.18 20.23 -4.68
N LYS A 200 -16.52 20.53 -3.55
CA LYS A 200 -15.35 21.43 -3.54
C LYS A 200 -14.20 20.93 -4.41
N LEU A 201 -14.03 19.61 -4.56
CA LEU A 201 -12.97 19.02 -5.39
C LEU A 201 -13.24 19.16 -6.89
N ASN A 202 -14.48 19.50 -7.29
CA ASN A 202 -14.90 19.68 -8.68
C ASN A 202 -14.47 18.53 -9.61
N VAL A 203 -14.65 17.28 -9.17
CA VAL A 203 -14.23 16.07 -9.92
C VAL A 203 -15.34 15.45 -10.78
N GLY A 204 -16.56 15.97 -10.71
CA GLY A 204 -17.74 15.36 -11.34
C GLY A 204 -17.66 15.25 -12.87
N HIS A 205 -16.93 16.14 -13.55
CA HIS A 205 -16.77 16.11 -15.01
C HIS A 205 -15.79 15.04 -15.50
N LEU A 206 -14.95 14.47 -14.63
CA LEU A 206 -13.91 13.50 -15.01
C LEU A 206 -14.42 12.05 -15.05
N LEU A 207 -15.55 11.76 -14.39
CA LEU A 207 -15.96 10.39 -14.07
C LEU A 207 -17.11 9.87 -14.95
N GLN A 208 -17.44 10.58 -16.02
CA GLN A 208 -18.59 10.30 -16.89
C GLN A 208 -18.28 9.45 -18.14
N LYS A 209 -17.10 8.83 -18.23
CA LYS A 209 -16.72 7.99 -19.37
C LYS A 209 -16.21 6.63 -18.91
N GLU A 210 -17.06 5.60 -19.07
CA GLU A 210 -16.81 4.41 -19.89
C GLU A 210 -17.67 3.21 -19.46
N GLY A 211 -18.23 2.54 -20.47
CA GLY A 211 -19.05 1.34 -20.34
C GLY A 211 -18.61 0.26 -21.35
N SER A 212 -18.60 -0.98 -20.83
CA SER A 212 -18.73 -2.32 -21.45
C SER A 212 -17.94 -2.72 -22.70
N GLU A 213 -17.34 -3.93 -22.66
CA GLU A 213 -17.81 -5.12 -23.40
C GLU A 213 -16.96 -6.38 -23.07
N GLY A 214 -17.59 -7.56 -23.06
CA GLY A 214 -16.96 -8.83 -22.68
C GLY A 214 -17.12 -9.93 -23.74
N GLY A 215 -16.06 -10.70 -23.97
CA GLY A 215 -16.01 -11.83 -24.92
C GLY A 215 -15.71 -13.18 -24.25
N LYS A 216 -16.22 -14.29 -24.82
CA LYS A 216 -16.11 -15.68 -24.33
C LYS A 216 -14.99 -16.45 -25.03
N THR A 217 -14.24 -17.29 -24.32
CA THR A 217 -13.45 -18.41 -24.88
C THR A 217 -13.27 -19.58 -23.92
N LYS A 218 -12.83 -20.72 -24.49
CA LYS A 218 -13.05 -22.12 -24.10
C LYS A 218 -12.00 -22.66 -23.10
N LYS A 219 -12.43 -23.58 -22.23
CA LYS A 219 -11.71 -24.15 -21.08
C LYS A 219 -10.80 -25.33 -21.48
N THR A 220 -9.58 -25.42 -20.94
CA THR A 220 -8.68 -26.59 -21.06
C THR A 220 -8.32 -27.14 -19.67
N ASP A 221 -8.33 -28.47 -19.53
CA ASP A 221 -8.31 -29.22 -18.26
C ASP A 221 -6.88 -29.58 -17.79
N TRP A 222 -6.14 -28.59 -17.27
CA TRP A 222 -4.91 -28.80 -16.48
C TRP A 222 -5.17 -28.68 -14.96
N GLN A 223 -6.39 -28.30 -14.60
CA GLN A 223 -6.81 -27.95 -13.23
C GLN A 223 -6.98 -29.20 -12.34
N SER A 224 -7.32 -30.35 -12.92
CA SER A 224 -7.57 -31.59 -12.17
C SER A 224 -6.30 -32.30 -11.69
N LEU A 225 -5.18 -32.17 -12.41
CA LEU A 225 -3.91 -32.84 -12.09
C LEU A 225 -3.20 -32.18 -10.90
N PHE A 226 -3.15 -30.85 -10.87
CA PHE A 226 -2.41 -30.10 -9.84
C PHE A 226 -3.16 -29.97 -8.50
N SER A 227 -4.50 -30.00 -8.50
CA SER A 227 -5.32 -29.94 -7.28
C SER A 227 -5.02 -31.03 -6.25
N ARG A 228 -4.34 -32.12 -6.66
CA ARG A 228 -3.98 -33.25 -5.80
C ARG A 228 -2.56 -33.19 -5.26
N LEU A 229 -1.64 -32.52 -5.96
CA LEU A 229 -0.21 -32.54 -5.63
C LEU A 229 0.18 -31.46 -4.62
N VAL A 230 -0.40 -30.27 -4.71
CA VAL A 230 0.01 -29.13 -3.87
C VAL A 230 -0.39 -29.26 -2.39
N PRO A 231 -1.59 -29.77 -2.03
CA PRO A 231 -1.95 -30.00 -0.62
C PRO A 231 -1.02 -31.00 0.07
N ALA A 232 -0.49 -31.98 -0.66
CA ALA A 232 0.44 -32.97 -0.13
C ALA A 232 1.79 -32.33 0.25
N PHE A 233 2.30 -31.40 -0.57
CA PHE A 233 3.54 -30.66 -0.26
C PHE A 233 3.38 -29.73 0.96
N ILE A 234 2.27 -29.01 1.05
CA ILE A 234 1.97 -28.11 2.18
C ILE A 234 1.81 -28.92 3.48
N LEU A 235 1.20 -30.11 3.42
CA LEU A 235 1.04 -30.99 4.58
C LEU A 235 2.38 -31.51 5.11
N ILE A 236 3.26 -31.96 4.21
CA ILE A 236 4.63 -32.41 4.57
C ILE A 236 5.39 -31.27 5.25
N ALA A 237 5.28 -30.05 4.72
CA ALA A 237 5.93 -28.88 5.31
C ALA A 237 5.34 -28.48 6.67
N GLY A 238 4.02 -28.54 6.82
CA GLY A 238 3.35 -28.27 8.10
C GLY A 238 3.76 -29.22 9.22
N VAL A 239 3.85 -30.52 8.93
CA VAL A 239 4.33 -31.53 9.89
C VAL A 239 5.76 -31.23 10.35
N TYR A 240 6.63 -30.78 9.43
CA TYR A 240 8.00 -30.37 9.77
C TYR A 240 8.05 -29.19 10.75
N PHE A 241 7.25 -28.13 10.53
CA PHE A 241 7.22 -26.98 11.45
C PHE A 241 6.70 -27.35 12.85
N PHE A 242 5.71 -28.25 12.95
CA PHE A 242 5.27 -28.80 14.24
C PHE A 242 6.40 -29.57 14.96
N ILE A 243 7.20 -30.35 14.22
CA ILE A 243 8.38 -31.04 14.78
C ILE A 243 9.43 -30.04 15.30
N LYS A 244 9.61 -28.90 14.60
CA LYS A 244 10.49 -27.80 15.02
C LYS A 244 9.92 -26.92 16.13
N ARG A 245 8.71 -27.21 16.62
CA ARG A 245 7.97 -26.40 17.61
C ARG A 245 7.66 -24.98 17.13
N ASP A 246 7.63 -24.79 15.82
CA ASP A 246 7.19 -23.54 15.19
C ASP A 246 5.68 -23.63 14.91
N TYR A 247 4.91 -23.45 15.97
CA TYR A 247 3.46 -23.68 15.95
C TYR A 247 2.70 -22.69 15.08
N VAL A 248 3.23 -21.47 14.89
CA VAL A 248 2.58 -20.44 14.05
C VAL A 248 2.58 -20.89 12.59
N TRP A 249 3.75 -21.28 12.07
CA TRP A 249 3.90 -21.73 10.69
C TRP A 249 3.32 -23.13 10.46
N GLY A 250 3.42 -24.03 11.44
CA GLY A 250 2.75 -25.33 11.41
C GLY A 250 1.23 -25.20 11.31
N SER A 251 0.63 -24.31 12.11
CA SER A 251 -0.80 -24.01 12.07
C SER A 251 -1.23 -23.33 10.77
N LEU A 252 -0.41 -22.42 10.21
CA LEU A 252 -0.69 -21.78 8.92
C LEU A 252 -0.66 -22.79 7.75
N ALA A 253 0.31 -23.70 7.75
CA ALA A 253 0.40 -24.78 6.78
C ALA A 253 -0.82 -25.71 6.87
N LEU A 254 -1.19 -26.15 8.07
CA LEU A 254 -2.36 -27.00 8.30
C LEU A 254 -3.66 -26.30 7.88
N ALA A 255 -3.83 -25.03 8.26
CA ALA A 255 -4.97 -24.22 7.85
C ALA A 255 -5.05 -24.10 6.33
N SER A 256 -3.92 -23.96 5.66
CA SER A 256 -3.86 -23.87 4.20
C SER A 256 -4.15 -25.19 3.49
N VAL A 257 -3.73 -26.33 4.03
CA VAL A 257 -4.14 -27.67 3.56
C VAL A 257 -5.66 -27.79 3.67
N LEU A 258 -6.24 -27.45 4.83
CA LEU A 258 -7.68 -27.49 5.04
C LEU A 258 -8.42 -26.53 4.10
N PHE A 259 -7.88 -25.34 3.86
CA PHE A 259 -8.43 -24.36 2.92
C PHE A 259 -8.36 -24.83 1.46
N SER A 260 -7.33 -25.60 1.08
CA SER A 260 -7.21 -26.20 -0.25
C SER A 260 -8.27 -27.26 -0.55
N PHE A 261 -8.83 -27.90 0.50
CA PHE A 261 -9.96 -28.83 0.41
C PHE A 261 -11.33 -28.15 0.56
N SER A 262 -11.40 -26.90 1.02
CA SER A 262 -12.65 -26.13 1.13
C SER A 262 -13.48 -26.07 -0.17
N PRO A 263 -12.88 -26.01 -1.39
CA PRO A 263 -13.63 -26.04 -2.65
C PRO A 263 -14.33 -27.39 -2.90
N MET A 264 -13.84 -28.49 -2.31
CA MET A 264 -14.43 -29.83 -2.46
C MET A 264 -15.60 -30.08 -1.50
N VAL A 265 -15.60 -29.43 -0.34
CA VAL A 265 -16.57 -29.70 0.75
C VAL A 265 -17.75 -28.72 0.73
N ILE A 266 -17.56 -27.47 0.27
CA ILE A 266 -18.55 -26.40 0.43
C ILE A 266 -18.89 -25.78 -0.93
N LYS A 267 -19.70 -26.47 -1.73
CA LYS A 267 -20.11 -26.02 -3.09
C LYS A 267 -21.04 -24.80 -3.11
N LYS A 268 -21.68 -24.43 -2.00
CA LYS A 268 -22.90 -23.61 -2.07
C LYS A 268 -22.68 -22.11 -1.83
N HIS A 269 -21.67 -21.67 -1.08
CA HIS A 269 -21.59 -20.28 -0.59
C HIS A 269 -20.20 -19.61 -0.71
N PHE A 270 -19.22 -20.23 -1.38
CA PHE A 270 -17.88 -19.66 -1.54
C PHE A 270 -17.61 -19.15 -2.97
N ILE A 271 -16.90 -18.01 -3.06
CA ILE A 271 -16.35 -17.48 -4.31
C ILE A 271 -15.25 -18.44 -4.76
N PHE A 272 -15.54 -19.32 -5.71
CA PHE A 272 -14.50 -20.20 -6.27
C PHE A 272 -13.51 -19.35 -7.07
N LEU A 273 -12.29 -19.24 -6.53
CA LEU A 273 -11.16 -18.70 -7.26
C LEU A 273 -10.95 -19.51 -8.55
N PRO A 274 -10.63 -18.85 -9.67
CA PRO A 274 -10.16 -19.54 -10.86
C PRO A 274 -9.04 -20.52 -10.50
N GLY A 275 -9.10 -21.75 -11.03
CA GLY A 275 -8.16 -22.82 -10.66
C GLY A 275 -6.69 -22.44 -10.88
N GLU A 276 -6.43 -21.55 -11.84
CA GLU A 276 -5.11 -21.01 -12.14
C GLU A 276 -4.56 -20.10 -11.03
N LEU A 277 -5.41 -19.29 -10.39
CA LEU A 277 -5.01 -18.40 -9.29
C LEU A 277 -4.83 -19.16 -7.99
N SER A 278 -5.71 -20.14 -7.72
CA SER A 278 -5.52 -21.08 -6.61
C SER A 278 -4.21 -21.85 -6.77
N LEU A 279 -3.87 -22.28 -7.99
CA LEU A 279 -2.60 -22.97 -8.27
C LEU A 279 -1.39 -22.08 -7.98
N MET A 280 -1.41 -20.83 -8.45
CA MET A 280 -0.32 -19.89 -8.22
C MET A 280 -0.15 -19.62 -6.72
N PHE A 281 -1.26 -19.47 -5.99
CA PHE A 281 -1.25 -19.28 -4.54
C PHE A 281 -0.65 -20.48 -3.81
N PHE A 282 -1.15 -21.69 -4.09
CA PHE A 282 -0.65 -22.88 -3.41
C PHE A 282 0.79 -23.23 -3.82
N LEU A 283 1.23 -22.86 -5.02
CA LEU A 283 2.63 -22.97 -5.44
C LEU A 283 3.52 -22.08 -4.58
N PHE A 284 3.21 -20.78 -4.47
CA PHE A 284 4.02 -19.86 -3.65
C PHE A 284 3.97 -20.22 -2.17
N LEU A 285 2.81 -20.63 -1.65
CA LEU A 285 2.69 -21.10 -0.28
C LEU A 285 3.49 -22.39 -0.05
N GLY A 286 3.39 -23.37 -0.95
CA GLY A 286 4.15 -24.61 -0.87
C GLY A 286 5.65 -24.37 -0.96
N LEU A 287 6.09 -23.47 -1.85
CA LEU A 287 7.47 -23.00 -1.93
C LEU A 287 7.88 -22.26 -0.66
N HIS A 288 7.03 -21.44 -0.06
CA HIS A 288 7.38 -20.67 1.14
C HIS A 288 7.59 -21.61 2.34
N LEU A 289 6.65 -22.52 2.53
CA LEU A 289 6.71 -23.53 3.58
C LEU A 289 7.86 -24.51 3.37
N SER A 290 8.20 -24.87 2.13
CA SER A 290 9.35 -25.73 1.83
C SER A 290 10.68 -24.97 1.81
N ALA A 291 10.70 -23.68 1.51
CA ALA A 291 11.88 -22.85 1.58
C ALA A 291 12.39 -22.81 3.02
N GLY A 292 11.52 -22.71 4.04
CA GLY A 292 11.92 -22.86 5.44
C GLY A 292 12.66 -24.18 5.75
N ILE A 293 12.39 -25.25 4.99
CA ILE A 293 12.98 -26.59 5.14
C ILE A 293 14.31 -26.73 4.38
N ILE A 294 14.39 -26.21 3.15
CA ILE A 294 15.52 -26.40 2.23
C ILE A 294 16.55 -25.27 2.35
N THR A 295 16.11 -24.03 2.49
CA THR A 295 16.99 -22.84 2.46
C THR A 295 17.75 -22.64 3.76
N SER A 296 17.23 -23.13 4.89
CA SER A 296 17.98 -23.17 6.17
C SER A 296 19.19 -24.11 6.09
N ALA A 297 19.15 -25.12 5.21
CA ALA A 297 20.27 -26.03 4.96
C ALA A 297 21.24 -25.53 3.87
N LEU A 298 20.81 -24.63 2.98
CA LEU A 298 21.58 -24.16 1.81
C LEU A 298 21.91 -22.65 1.80
N GLN A 299 21.52 -21.89 2.83
CA GLN A 299 21.70 -20.42 2.95
C GLN A 299 21.15 -19.61 1.77
N LEU A 300 19.99 -20.00 1.24
CA LEU A 300 19.34 -19.36 0.08
C LEU A 300 18.30 -18.32 0.51
N GLU A 301 18.69 -17.33 1.31
CA GLU A 301 17.79 -16.31 1.88
C GLU A 301 17.05 -15.50 0.79
N SER A 302 17.71 -15.21 -0.32
CA SER A 302 17.11 -14.51 -1.48
C SER A 302 15.91 -15.25 -2.06
N ILE A 303 15.96 -16.57 -2.12
CA ILE A 303 14.86 -17.40 -2.63
C ILE A 303 13.70 -17.36 -1.64
N THR A 304 13.97 -17.48 -0.34
CA THR A 304 12.94 -17.42 0.71
C THR A 304 12.24 -16.07 0.71
N ARG A 305 12.98 -14.96 0.63
CA ARG A 305 12.43 -13.60 0.52
C ARG A 305 11.54 -13.48 -0.70
N PHE A 306 12.05 -13.83 -1.88
CA PHE A 306 11.28 -13.77 -3.14
C PHE A 306 9.99 -14.58 -3.10
N VAL A 307 10.05 -15.79 -2.54
CA VAL A 307 8.89 -16.68 -2.44
C VAL A 307 7.85 -16.14 -1.45
N SER A 308 8.28 -15.56 -0.33
CA SER A 308 7.41 -14.91 0.66
C SER A 308 6.68 -13.72 0.05
N SER A 309 7.43 -12.81 -0.58
CA SER A 309 6.89 -11.65 -1.30
C SER A 309 5.97 -12.08 -2.44
N GLY A 310 6.31 -13.14 -3.17
CA GLY A 310 5.49 -13.72 -4.22
C GLY A 310 4.16 -14.29 -3.72
N MET A 311 4.13 -14.86 -2.51
CA MET A 311 2.89 -15.30 -1.86
C MET A 311 1.97 -14.12 -1.56
N VAL A 312 2.51 -13.04 -0.97
CA VAL A 312 1.75 -11.82 -0.66
C VAL A 312 1.24 -11.14 -1.94
N ALA A 313 2.06 -11.07 -2.97
CA ALA A 313 1.69 -10.57 -4.30
C ALA A 313 0.60 -11.39 -4.97
N THR A 314 0.62 -12.71 -4.79
CA THR A 314 -0.44 -13.58 -5.29
C THR A 314 -1.77 -13.33 -4.57
N PHE A 315 -1.75 -13.06 -3.25
CA PHE A 315 -2.94 -12.61 -2.53
C PHE A 315 -3.50 -11.28 -3.07
N GLY A 316 -2.61 -10.32 -3.35
CA GLY A 316 -3.01 -9.05 -3.97
C GLY A 316 -3.69 -9.25 -5.32
N LEU A 317 -3.10 -10.10 -6.18
CA LEU A 317 -3.68 -10.46 -7.47
C LEU A 317 -5.06 -11.14 -7.31
N ILE A 318 -5.16 -12.09 -6.40
CA ILE A 318 -6.42 -12.77 -6.08
C ILE A 318 -7.48 -11.74 -5.66
N GLY A 319 -7.13 -10.81 -4.77
CA GLY A 319 -8.02 -9.74 -4.34
C GLY A 319 -8.53 -8.92 -5.52
N VAL A 320 -7.63 -8.46 -6.40
CA VAL A 320 -7.98 -7.70 -7.60
C VAL A 320 -8.89 -8.48 -8.55
N VAL A 321 -8.58 -9.77 -8.81
CA VAL A 321 -9.40 -10.60 -9.71
C VAL A 321 -10.77 -10.89 -9.12
N VAL A 322 -10.85 -11.16 -7.81
CA VAL A 322 -12.13 -11.34 -7.12
C VAL A 322 -12.95 -10.04 -7.21
N LEU A 323 -12.32 -8.89 -6.97
CA LEU A 323 -12.98 -7.60 -7.10
C LEU A 323 -13.47 -7.32 -8.53
N ASP A 324 -12.68 -7.57 -9.57
CA ASP A 324 -13.10 -7.26 -10.95
C ASP A 324 -14.11 -8.26 -11.55
N ARG A 325 -13.91 -9.56 -11.29
CA ARG A 325 -14.68 -10.62 -11.97
C ARG A 325 -15.92 -11.03 -11.21
N TYR A 326 -15.83 -11.02 -9.89
CA TYR A 326 -16.89 -11.53 -9.04
C TYR A 326 -17.67 -10.39 -8.38
N SER A 327 -17.13 -9.19 -8.20
CA SER A 327 -17.96 -8.06 -7.79
C SER A 327 -18.95 -7.71 -8.90
N SER A 328 -20.24 -7.63 -8.56
CA SER A 328 -21.27 -7.16 -9.49
C SER A 328 -21.17 -5.65 -9.74
N SER A 329 -20.53 -4.93 -8.83
CA SER A 329 -20.33 -3.50 -8.92
C SER A 329 -19.00 -3.20 -9.60
N ILE A 330 -17.87 -3.72 -9.11
CA ILE A 330 -16.54 -3.18 -9.44
C ILE A 330 -15.99 -3.73 -10.76
N LYS A 331 -15.54 -2.82 -11.63
CA LYS A 331 -14.71 -3.11 -12.80
C LYS A 331 -13.40 -2.34 -12.71
N ILE A 332 -12.29 -3.07 -12.81
CA ILE A 332 -10.93 -2.54 -12.66
C ILE A 332 -10.32 -2.39 -14.05
N ASN A 333 -9.90 -1.18 -14.40
CA ASN A 333 -9.12 -0.95 -15.61
C ASN A 333 -7.82 -1.79 -15.52
N PRO A 334 -7.50 -2.65 -16.50
CA PRO A 334 -6.29 -3.44 -16.47
C PRO A 334 -5.00 -2.65 -16.24
N ASP A 335 -4.95 -1.40 -16.72
CA ASP A 335 -3.77 -0.55 -16.62
C ASP A 335 -3.46 -0.10 -15.18
N VAL A 336 -4.44 -0.13 -14.26
CA VAL A 336 -4.24 0.21 -12.84
C VAL A 336 -3.94 -1.00 -11.96
N ILE A 337 -4.02 -2.22 -12.50
CA ILE A 337 -3.75 -3.45 -11.75
C ILE A 337 -2.32 -3.48 -11.19
N PRO A 338 -1.27 -3.14 -11.97
CA PRO A 338 0.09 -3.18 -11.44
C PRO A 338 0.27 -2.30 -10.23
N PHE A 339 -0.25 -1.07 -10.30
CA PHE A 339 -0.24 -0.14 -9.18
C PHE A 339 -0.92 -0.75 -7.95
N PHE A 340 -2.13 -1.30 -8.11
CA PHE A 340 -2.89 -1.85 -6.99
C PHE A 340 -2.21 -3.06 -6.34
N ILE A 341 -1.62 -3.96 -7.14
CA ILE A 341 -0.89 -5.11 -6.63
C ILE A 341 0.36 -4.66 -5.88
N ILE A 342 1.14 -3.73 -6.45
CA ILE A 342 2.34 -3.21 -5.77
C ILE A 342 1.97 -2.57 -4.43
N MET A 343 0.96 -1.68 -4.40
CA MET A 343 0.48 -1.09 -3.15
C MET A 343 0.02 -2.16 -2.16
N PHE A 344 -0.60 -3.25 -2.65
CA PHE A 344 -1.01 -4.35 -1.79
C PHE A 344 0.14 -5.07 -1.13
N VAL A 345 1.16 -5.43 -1.91
CA VAL A 345 2.30 -6.15 -1.37
C VAL A 345 3.03 -5.30 -0.35
N LEU A 346 3.24 -4.02 -0.63
CA LEU A 346 3.93 -3.11 0.29
C LEU A 346 3.15 -2.91 1.59
N ALA A 347 1.84 -2.62 1.52
CA ALA A 347 1.02 -2.46 2.72
C ALA A 347 0.95 -3.75 3.55
N ALA A 348 0.77 -4.90 2.90
CA ALA A 348 0.73 -6.18 3.58
C ALA A 348 2.09 -6.55 4.19
N GLY A 349 3.18 -6.30 3.46
CA GLY A 349 4.56 -6.45 3.94
C GLY A 349 4.81 -5.62 5.19
N ALA A 350 4.48 -4.33 5.17
CA ALA A 350 4.61 -3.46 6.34
C ALA A 350 3.78 -3.95 7.53
N ALA A 351 2.52 -4.33 7.31
CA ALA A 351 1.67 -4.85 8.38
C ALA A 351 2.26 -6.13 9.01
N LEU A 352 2.81 -7.02 8.18
CA LEU A 352 3.50 -8.22 8.65
C LEU A 352 4.76 -7.88 9.45
N LYS A 353 5.55 -6.89 9.00
CA LYS A 353 6.77 -6.44 9.70
C LYS A 353 6.50 -5.74 11.02
N ILE A 354 5.42 -4.96 11.10
CA ILE A 354 4.93 -4.42 12.38
C ILE A 354 4.50 -5.56 13.31
N GLY A 355 3.79 -6.56 12.79
CA GLY A 355 3.40 -7.74 13.57
C GLY A 355 4.59 -8.57 14.06
N GLU A 356 5.59 -8.77 13.20
CA GLU A 356 6.87 -9.41 13.51
C GLU A 356 7.60 -8.65 14.62
N PHE A 357 7.70 -7.32 14.50
CA PHE A 357 8.29 -6.47 15.54
C PHE A 357 7.60 -6.67 16.90
N VAL A 358 6.26 -6.63 16.94
CA VAL A 358 5.50 -6.84 18.19
C VAL A 358 5.79 -8.23 18.76
N TYR A 359 5.78 -9.27 17.92
CA TYR A 359 6.07 -10.64 18.32
C TYR A 359 7.48 -10.79 18.90
N LEU A 360 8.51 -10.30 18.19
CA LEU A 360 9.90 -10.43 18.60
C LEU A 360 10.14 -9.73 19.95
N ASN A 361 9.61 -8.52 20.13
CA ASN A 361 9.76 -7.78 21.38
C ASN A 361 8.96 -8.40 22.53
N TYR A 362 7.76 -8.92 22.25
CA TYR A 362 6.94 -9.57 23.28
C TYR A 362 7.60 -10.84 23.84
N PHE A 363 8.29 -11.61 23.00
CA PHE A 363 8.98 -12.84 23.41
C PHE A 363 10.48 -12.67 23.70
N GLY A 364 11.02 -11.45 23.60
CA GLY A 364 12.43 -11.16 23.89
C GLY A 364 13.41 -11.72 22.86
N PHE A 365 12.98 -11.88 21.61
CA PHE A 365 13.85 -12.24 20.49
C PHE A 365 14.61 -11.01 19.95
N THR A 366 15.68 -11.27 19.20
CA THR A 366 16.46 -10.21 18.55
C THR A 366 15.74 -9.67 17.32
N ASN A 367 15.75 -8.35 17.17
CA ASN A 367 15.21 -7.69 15.98
C ASN A 367 16.21 -7.81 14.81
N PRO A 368 15.73 -7.90 13.56
CA PRO A 368 16.58 -7.91 12.38
C PRO A 368 17.26 -6.55 12.16
N THR A 369 18.19 -6.50 11.21
CA THR A 369 18.84 -5.23 10.83
C THR A 369 17.93 -4.38 9.95
N ASN A 370 18.17 -3.06 9.87
CA ASN A 370 17.40 -2.21 8.96
C ASN A 370 17.63 -2.60 7.50
N HIS A 371 18.86 -3.00 7.17
CA HIS A 371 19.21 -3.47 5.85
C HIS A 371 18.37 -4.69 5.46
N ASP A 372 18.17 -5.65 6.37
CA ASP A 372 17.31 -6.81 6.09
C ASP A 372 15.85 -6.41 5.84
N LEU A 373 15.33 -5.48 6.64
CA LEU A 373 13.98 -4.95 6.48
C LEU A 373 13.79 -4.24 5.13
N MET A 374 14.75 -3.40 4.73
CA MET A 374 14.71 -2.69 3.44
C MET A 374 14.83 -3.65 2.26
N ILE A 375 15.66 -4.67 2.38
CA ILE A 375 15.76 -5.71 1.35
C ILE A 375 14.43 -6.46 1.23
N ASP A 376 13.78 -6.84 2.33
CA ASP A 376 12.46 -7.47 2.29
C ASP A 376 11.43 -6.61 1.53
N PHE A 377 11.38 -5.30 1.79
CA PHE A 377 10.50 -4.38 1.04
C PHE A 377 10.85 -4.24 -0.45
N LEU A 378 12.13 -4.32 -0.82
CA LEU A 378 12.54 -4.38 -2.23
C LEU A 378 12.08 -5.68 -2.91
N TYR A 379 12.16 -6.82 -2.21
CA TYR A 379 11.60 -8.08 -2.71
C TYR A 379 10.08 -7.98 -2.88
N ASP A 380 9.38 -7.36 -1.94
CA ASP A 380 7.94 -7.08 -2.02
C ASP A 380 7.59 -6.22 -3.25
N PHE A 381 8.32 -5.13 -3.47
CA PHE A 381 8.15 -4.27 -4.65
C PHE A 381 8.37 -5.04 -5.96
N VAL A 382 9.49 -5.78 -6.07
CA VAL A 382 9.86 -6.54 -7.26
C VAL A 382 8.89 -7.70 -7.52
N ALA A 383 8.48 -8.45 -6.49
CA ALA A 383 7.50 -9.51 -6.61
C ALA A 383 6.14 -8.95 -7.07
N GLY A 384 5.73 -7.81 -6.52
CA GLY A 384 4.54 -7.08 -6.95
C GLY A 384 4.59 -6.73 -8.44
N MET A 385 5.70 -6.16 -8.93
CA MET A 385 5.89 -5.87 -10.36
C MET A 385 5.83 -7.11 -11.24
N ILE A 386 6.47 -8.21 -10.83
CA ILE A 386 6.51 -9.45 -11.61
C ILE A 386 5.12 -10.08 -11.70
N ILE A 387 4.37 -10.13 -10.59
CA ILE A 387 3.04 -10.75 -10.54
C ILE A 387 1.94 -9.86 -11.14
N ALA A 388 2.17 -8.54 -11.17
CA ALA A 388 1.29 -7.60 -11.85
C ALA A 388 1.14 -7.88 -13.35
N ILE A 389 2.19 -8.38 -14.01
CA ILE A 389 2.18 -8.67 -15.45
C ILE A 389 1.18 -9.81 -15.77
N PRO A 390 1.29 -11.02 -15.18
CA PRO A 390 0.26 -12.05 -15.31
C PRO A 390 -1.14 -11.57 -14.94
N GLY A 391 -1.27 -10.74 -13.90
CA GLY A 391 -2.56 -10.21 -13.47
C GLY A 391 -3.24 -9.33 -14.51
N THR A 392 -2.46 -8.43 -15.11
CA THR A 392 -2.92 -7.53 -16.18
C THR A 392 -3.34 -8.33 -17.41
N LEU A 393 -2.53 -9.31 -17.81
CA LEU A 393 -2.85 -10.21 -18.92
C LEU A 393 -4.10 -11.05 -18.61
N TYR A 394 -4.23 -11.58 -17.40
CA TYR A 394 -5.39 -12.34 -16.97
C TYR A 394 -6.67 -11.51 -17.08
N LEU A 395 -6.68 -10.27 -16.59
CA LEU A 395 -7.86 -9.41 -16.65
C LEU A 395 -8.14 -8.86 -18.07
N LYS A 396 -7.13 -8.73 -18.93
CA LYS A 396 -7.33 -8.31 -20.33
C LYS A 396 -7.92 -9.41 -21.21
N TYR A 397 -7.52 -10.67 -21.00
CA TYR A 397 -7.84 -11.77 -21.93
C TYR A 397 -8.85 -12.80 -21.40
N MET A 398 -9.16 -12.82 -20.09
CA MET A 398 -10.17 -13.73 -19.56
C MET A 398 -11.61 -13.22 -19.74
N PRO A 399 -12.57 -14.10 -20.01
CA PRO A 399 -13.99 -13.75 -20.04
C PRO A 399 -14.51 -13.30 -18.67
N ASP A 400 -15.46 -12.37 -18.68
CA ASP A 400 -16.27 -12.06 -17.49
C ASP A 400 -17.05 -13.29 -17.03
N LYS A 401 -16.81 -13.74 -15.79
CA LYS A 401 -17.62 -14.75 -15.12
C LYS A 401 -18.49 -14.08 -14.07
N LYS A 402 -19.71 -13.70 -14.44
CA LYS A 402 -20.69 -13.23 -13.46
C LYS A 402 -21.11 -14.37 -12.55
N PHE A 403 -21.36 -14.07 -11.27
CA PHE A 403 -22.08 -15.00 -10.38
C PHE A 403 -23.37 -15.45 -11.07
N VAL A 404 -23.47 -16.74 -11.35
CA VAL A 404 -24.78 -17.35 -11.64
C VAL A 404 -25.49 -17.35 -10.29
N LYS A 405 -26.58 -16.58 -10.20
CA LYS A 405 -27.42 -16.48 -9.00
C LYS A 405 -27.89 -17.84 -8.51
#